data_AF-A0A644YJ00-F1
#
_entry.id   AF-A0A644YJ00-F1
#
_cell.length_a   1.000
_cell.length_b   1.000
_cell.length_c   1.000
_cell.angle_alpha   90.00
_cell.angle_beta   90.00
_cell.angle_gamma   90.00
#
_symmetry.space_group_name_H-M   'P 1'
#
loop_
_entity.id
_entity.type
_entity.pdbx_description
1 polymer ?
#
loop_
_entity_poly.entity_id
_entity_poly.type
_entity_poly.pdbx_seq_one_letter_code
_entity_poly.pdbx_strand_id
1 'polypeptide(L)'
;MILGIILCIVSSFIFLLLIFAKDYVSGNVLYFFPFGILAGFGTGGLFTLPLSMVADVIDLDELNTGKRAEGSYYGCLTLFYKMSQSITLLLIGFILDLVKFDANLTAQAESTVIILALLLSIGSAVSFIAALLSVLGYNLNRSKVEEIQKKIASNNITT
;
A
#
# COMPACT_ATOMS: atom_id res chain seq x y z
N MET A 1 -3.71 2.48 10.92
CA MET A 1 -3.91 2.27 9.47
C MET A 1 -4.29 3.54 8.74
N ILE A 2 -5.38 4.19 9.12
CA ILE A 2 -5.87 5.44 8.50
C ILE A 2 -4.78 6.53 8.48
N LEU A 3 -4.05 6.72 9.58
CA LEU A 3 -2.93 7.68 9.65
C LEU A 3 -1.81 7.38 8.63
N GLY A 4 -1.47 6.11 8.45
CA GLY A 4 -0.44 5.69 7.47
C GLY A 4 -0.88 5.92 6.03
N ILE A 5 -2.16 5.66 5.72
CA ILE A 5 -2.76 5.93 4.41
C ILE A 5 -2.78 7.43 4.12
N ILE A 6 -3.15 8.26 5.11
CA ILE A 6 -3.13 9.72 4.97
C ILE A 6 -1.72 10.23 4.69
N LEU A 7 -0.70 9.72 5.40
CA LEU A 7 0.71 10.06 5.14
C LEU A 7 1.15 9.70 3.71
N CYS A 8 0.71 8.56 3.20
CA CYS A 8 0.98 8.13 1.82
C CYS A 8 0.26 8.98 0.77
N ILE A 9 -0.98 9.40 1.03
CA ILE A 9 -1.72 10.33 0.16
C ILE A 9 -1.02 11.70 0.12
N VAL A 10 -0.62 12.22 1.28
CA VAL A 10 0.13 13.48 1.39
C VAL A 10 1.47 13.37 0.65
N SER A 11 2.19 12.27 0.81
CA SER A 11 3.44 12.01 0.08
C SER A 11 3.24 11.97 -1.44
N SER A 12 2.16 11.35 -1.92
CA SER A 12 1.81 11.30 -3.35
C SER A 12 1.49 12.70 -3.91
N PHE A 13 0.85 13.54 -3.11
CA PHE A 13 0.54 14.94 -3.45
C PHE A 13 1.80 15.83 -3.45
N ILE A 14 2.73 15.59 -2.52
CA ILE A 14 4.05 16.24 -2.51
C ILE A 14 4.86 15.84 -3.74
N PHE A 15 4.80 14.58 -4.15
CA PHE A 15 5.44 14.11 -5.38
C PHE A 15 4.84 14.77 -6.63
N LEU A 16 3.50 14.92 -6.68
CA LEU A 16 2.82 15.68 -7.74
C LEU A 16 3.31 17.14 -7.81
N LEU A 17 3.46 17.80 -6.67
CA LEU A 17 3.97 19.17 -6.59
C LEU A 17 5.44 19.28 -7.03
N LEU A 18 6.28 18.31 -6.69
CA LEU A 18 7.67 18.23 -7.12
C LEU A 18 7.81 18.08 -8.65
N ILE A 19 6.85 17.43 -9.31
CA ILE A 19 6.81 17.29 -10.77
C ILE A 19 6.56 18.65 -11.44
N PHE A 20 5.63 19.46 -10.92
CA PHE A 20 5.37 20.81 -11.44
C PHE A 20 6.52 21.78 -11.17
N ALA A 21 7.28 21.57 -10.09
CA ALA A 21 8.47 22.35 -9.75
C ALA A 21 9.78 21.75 -10.28
N LYS A 22 9.71 20.83 -11.26
CA LYS A 22 10.85 20.08 -11.82
C LYS A 22 12.05 20.99 -12.16
N ASP A 23 11.80 22.13 -12.80
CA ASP A 23 12.86 23.05 -13.26
C ASP A 23 13.61 23.75 -12.12
N TYR A 24 13.01 23.83 -10.92
CA TYR A 24 13.67 24.34 -9.71
C TYR A 24 14.34 23.23 -8.88
N VAL A 25 13.94 21.97 -9.09
CA VAL A 25 14.40 20.80 -8.32
C VAL A 25 15.61 20.11 -8.96
N SER A 26 15.87 20.34 -10.25
CA SER A 26 16.96 19.70 -11.04
C SER A 26 18.39 20.08 -10.62
N GLY A 27 18.59 20.65 -9.43
CA GLY A 27 19.90 20.98 -8.85
C GLY A 27 20.02 20.75 -7.34
N ASN A 28 18.96 20.35 -6.62
CA ASN A 28 18.98 20.20 -5.16
C ASN A 28 18.24 18.93 -4.69
N VAL A 29 19.01 17.89 -4.37
CA VAL A 29 18.51 16.60 -3.84
C VAL A 29 17.79 16.76 -2.49
N LEU A 30 18.01 17.86 -1.77
CA LEU A 30 17.37 18.18 -0.49
C LEU A 30 15.83 18.20 -0.55
N TYR A 31 15.23 18.53 -1.70
CA TYR A 31 13.78 18.55 -1.86
C TYR A 31 13.15 17.14 -1.92
N PHE A 32 13.95 16.10 -2.18
CA PHE A 32 13.50 14.70 -2.17
C PHE A 32 13.43 14.08 -0.77
N PHE A 33 14.19 14.60 0.20
CA PHE A 33 14.20 14.10 1.58
C PHE A 33 12.82 14.07 2.26
N PRO A 34 12.03 15.17 2.28
CA PRO A 34 10.72 15.15 2.93
C PRO A 34 9.76 14.14 2.28
N PHE A 35 9.80 14.00 0.95
CA PHE A 35 9.05 12.97 0.24
C PHE A 35 9.45 11.57 0.70
N GLY A 36 10.75 11.27 0.73
CA GLY A 36 11.26 9.95 1.12
C GLY A 36 10.93 9.55 2.56
N ILE A 37 11.02 10.51 3.50
CA ILE A 37 10.69 10.25 4.91
C ILE A 37 9.19 9.94 5.08
N LEU A 38 8.32 10.75 4.48
CA LEU A 38 6.87 10.57 4.55
C LEU A 38 6.42 9.27 3.84
N ALA A 39 6.97 9.00 2.66
CA ALA A 39 6.70 7.78 1.91
C ALA A 39 7.16 6.53 2.67
N GLY A 40 8.37 6.56 3.24
CA GLY A 40 8.94 5.44 3.98
C GLY A 40 8.13 5.10 5.23
N PHE A 41 7.75 6.11 6.02
CA PHE A 41 6.98 5.89 7.23
C PHE A 41 5.56 5.39 6.94
N GLY A 42 4.91 5.93 5.91
CA GLY A 42 3.59 5.47 5.47
C GLY A 42 3.60 4.03 4.95
N THR A 43 4.61 3.69 4.14
CA THR A 43 4.76 2.34 3.56
C THR A 43 5.01 1.30 4.65
N GLY A 44 5.83 1.60 5.66
CA GLY A 44 6.07 0.69 6.78
C GLY A 44 4.79 0.31 7.54
N GLY A 45 3.90 1.30 7.76
CA GLY A 45 2.59 1.03 8.36
C GLY A 45 1.68 0.18 7.47
N LEU A 46 1.71 0.41 6.16
CA LEU A 46 0.87 -0.31 5.19
C LEU A 46 1.25 -1.77 5.00
N PHE A 47 2.52 -2.13 5.19
CA PHE A 47 2.95 -3.53 5.08
C PHE A 47 2.62 -4.34 6.33
N THR A 48 2.79 -3.76 7.52
CA THR A 48 2.63 -4.49 8.79
C THR A 48 1.17 -4.63 9.23
N LEU A 49 0.36 -3.59 9.02
CA LEU A 49 -1.01 -3.56 9.56
C LEU A 49 -1.97 -4.60 8.95
N PRO A 50 -1.96 -4.87 7.63
CA PRO A 50 -2.83 -5.88 7.04
C PRO A 50 -2.55 -7.29 7.55
N LEU A 51 -1.29 -7.62 7.81
CA LEU A 51 -0.89 -8.92 8.40
C LEU A 51 -1.49 -9.09 9.80
N SER A 52 -1.46 -8.03 10.61
CA SER A 52 -2.10 -8.02 11.93
C SER A 52 -3.62 -8.18 11.83
N MET A 53 -4.28 -7.49 10.89
CA MET A 53 -5.74 -7.58 10.72
C MET A 53 -6.17 -8.96 10.25
N VAL A 54 -5.39 -9.61 9.38
CA VAL A 54 -5.66 -10.99 8.95
C VAL A 54 -5.51 -11.94 10.13
N ALA A 55 -4.50 -11.76 10.99
CA ALA A 55 -4.37 -12.54 12.23
C ALA A 55 -5.58 -12.35 13.16
N ASP A 56 -6.04 -11.10 13.36
CA ASP A 56 -7.22 -10.80 14.18
C ASP A 56 -8.50 -11.50 13.66
N VAL A 57 -8.64 -11.62 12.33
CA VAL A 57 -9.77 -12.32 11.70
C VAL A 57 -9.65 -13.83 11.84
N ILE A 58 -8.43 -14.39 11.76
CA ILE A 58 -8.19 -15.81 11.99
C ILE A 58 -8.54 -16.17 13.44
N ASP A 59 -8.13 -15.36 14.42
CA ASP A 59 -8.46 -15.58 15.84
C ASP A 59 -9.99 -15.54 16.09
N LEU A 60 -10.71 -14.66 15.39
CA LEU A 60 -12.18 -14.59 15.44
C LEU A 60 -12.81 -15.85 14.84
N ASP A 61 -12.30 -16.32 13.71
CA ASP A 61 -12.78 -17.53 13.03
C ASP A 61 -12.50 -18.79 13.88
N GLU A 62 -11.36 -18.85 14.55
CA GLU A 62 -11.01 -19.89 15.52
C GLU A 62 -11.99 -19.91 16.70
N LEU A 63 -12.35 -18.75 17.24
CA LEU A 63 -13.34 -18.66 18.33
C LEU A 63 -14.71 -19.20 17.92
N ASN A 64 -15.13 -18.99 16.67
CA ASN A 64 -16.44 -19.42 16.19
C ASN A 64 -16.48 -20.88 15.73
N THR A 65 -15.40 -21.38 15.14
CA THR A 65 -15.36 -22.72 14.51
C THR A 65 -14.52 -23.75 15.27
N GLY A 66 -13.68 -23.32 16.22
CA GLY A 66 -12.78 -24.18 16.99
C GLY A 66 -11.63 -24.78 16.16
N LYS A 67 -11.41 -24.32 14.92
CA LYS A 67 -10.34 -24.81 14.04
C LYS A 67 -9.46 -23.66 13.57
N ARG A 68 -8.14 -23.88 13.63
CA ARG A 68 -7.14 -22.90 13.17
C ARG A 68 -6.79 -23.14 11.70
N ALA A 69 -7.23 -22.25 10.82
CA ALA A 69 -7.01 -22.35 9.37
C ALA A 69 -5.98 -21.34 8.84
N GLU A 70 -4.94 -21.02 9.62
CA GLU A 70 -3.92 -20.00 9.31
C GLU A 70 -3.33 -20.13 7.90
N GLY A 71 -2.94 -21.36 7.51
CA GLY A 71 -2.29 -21.62 6.22
C GLY A 71 -3.15 -21.24 5.01
N SER A 72 -4.46 -21.47 5.07
CA SER A 72 -5.37 -21.12 3.97
C SER A 72 -5.55 -19.62 3.83
N TYR A 73 -5.68 -18.89 4.95
CA TYR A 73 -5.82 -17.43 4.93
C TYR A 73 -4.55 -16.74 4.42
N TYR A 74 -3.37 -17.11 4.94
CA TYR A 74 -2.09 -16.56 4.47
C TYR A 74 -1.77 -16.99 3.03
N GLY A 75 -2.11 -18.23 2.64
CA GLY A 75 -1.95 -18.70 1.25
C GLY A 75 -2.80 -17.88 0.27
N CYS A 76 -4.05 -17.60 0.62
CA CYS A 76 -4.95 -16.77 -0.17
C CYS A 76 -4.45 -15.32 -0.26
N LEU A 77 -4.05 -14.73 0.87
CA LEU A 77 -3.50 -13.37 0.94
C LEU A 77 -2.27 -13.21 0.02
N THR A 78 -1.31 -14.13 0.11
CA THR A 78 -0.07 -14.06 -0.68
C THR A 78 -0.31 -14.28 -2.18
N LEU A 79 -1.27 -15.14 -2.53
CA LEU A 79 -1.69 -15.34 -3.92
C LEU A 79 -2.27 -14.04 -4.52
N PHE A 80 -3.21 -13.41 -3.82
CA PHE A 80 -3.77 -12.12 -4.27
C PHE A 80 -2.73 -11.02 -4.34
N TYR A 81 -1.79 -10.98 -3.39
CA TYR A 81 -0.70 -10.02 -3.38
C TYR A 81 0.19 -10.16 -4.63
N LYS A 82 0.62 -11.38 -4.95
CA LYS A 82 1.42 -11.68 -6.16
C LYS A 82 0.65 -11.43 -7.46
N MET A 83 -0.65 -11.74 -7.47
CA MET A 83 -1.51 -11.48 -8.62
C MET A 83 -1.63 -9.98 -8.90
N SER A 84 -1.87 -9.17 -7.87
CA SER A 84 -1.92 -7.70 -7.98
C SER A 84 -0.59 -7.12 -8.49
N GLN A 85 0.54 -7.61 -7.98
CA GLN A 85 1.86 -7.19 -8.46
C GLN A 85 2.06 -7.52 -9.94
N SER A 86 1.65 -8.72 -10.37
CA SER A 86 1.78 -9.16 -11.75
C SER A 86 0.93 -8.30 -12.71
N ILE A 87 -0.32 -8.02 -12.32
CA ILE A 87 -1.22 -7.13 -13.08
C ILE A 87 -0.63 -5.73 -13.19
N THR A 88 -0.09 -5.21 -12.08
CA THR A 88 0.56 -3.88 -12.05
C THR A 88 1.76 -3.82 -12.99
N LEU A 89 2.62 -4.85 -12.96
CA LEU A 89 3.81 -4.91 -13.81
C LEU A 89 3.44 -4.98 -15.30
N LEU A 90 2.40 -5.74 -15.64
CA LEU A 90 1.88 -5.83 -17.00
C LEU A 90 1.36 -4.46 -17.48
N LEU A 91 0.56 -3.78 -16.66
CA LEU A 91 0.03 -2.45 -16.99
C LEU A 91 1.15 -1.42 -17.19
N ILE A 92 2.16 -1.42 -16.32
CA ILE A 92 3.33 -0.54 -16.46
C ILE A 92 4.06 -0.82 -17.78
N GLY A 93 4.30 -2.10 -18.10
CA GLY A 93 4.95 -2.49 -19.35
C GLY A 93 4.20 -2.01 -20.59
N PHE A 94 2.87 -2.16 -20.61
CA PHE A 94 2.03 -1.70 -21.71
C PHE A 94 2.10 -0.17 -21.89
N ILE A 95 2.11 0.58 -20.79
CA ILE A 95 2.17 2.04 -20.87
C ILE A 95 3.55 2.54 -21.31
N LEU A 96 4.63 1.87 -20.89
CA LEU A 96 5.98 2.19 -21.38
C LEU A 96 6.10 2.02 -22.90
N ASP A 97 5.47 0.97 -23.45
CA ASP A 97 5.43 0.73 -24.89
C ASP A 97 4.62 1.81 -25.63
N LEU A 98 3.44 2.18 -25.09
CA LEU A 98 2.62 3.28 -25.64
C LEU A 98 3.36 4.63 -25.68
N VAL A 99 4.16 4.91 -24.66
CA VAL A 99 4.94 6.16 -24.55
C VAL A 99 6.23 6.09 -25.38
N LYS A 100 6.52 4.95 -26.03
CA LYS A 100 7.74 4.67 -26.79
C LYS A 100 8.99 5.01 -25.99
N PHE A 101 9.01 4.55 -24.74
CA PHE A 101 10.17 4.74 -23.88
C PHE A 101 11.37 3.97 -24.44
N ASP A 102 12.45 4.69 -24.80
CA ASP A 102 13.69 4.07 -25.25
C ASP A 102 14.78 4.22 -24.18
N ALA A 103 15.19 3.08 -23.59
CA ALA A 103 16.22 3.04 -22.56
C ALA A 103 17.64 3.32 -23.09
N ASN A 104 17.85 3.28 -24.41
CA ASN A 104 19.16 3.49 -25.03
C ASN A 104 19.47 4.97 -25.30
N LEU A 105 18.48 5.87 -25.19
CA LEU A 105 18.71 7.30 -25.34
C LEU A 105 19.37 7.89 -24.08
N THR A 106 20.40 8.71 -24.28
CA THR A 106 21.08 9.43 -23.18
C THR A 106 20.21 10.50 -22.53
N ALA A 107 19.21 11.01 -23.24
CA ALA A 107 18.20 11.93 -22.72
C ALA A 107 16.84 11.67 -23.38
N GLN A 108 15.82 11.46 -22.55
CA GLN A 108 14.45 11.26 -22.99
C GLN A 108 13.80 12.58 -23.39
N ALA A 109 12.81 12.54 -24.30
CA ALA A 109 11.96 13.69 -24.56
C ALA A 109 11.31 14.19 -23.25
N GLU A 110 11.27 15.51 -23.09
CA GLU A 110 10.77 16.12 -21.87
C GLU A 110 9.32 15.71 -21.54
N SER A 111 8.50 15.60 -22.59
CA SER A 111 7.13 15.10 -22.52
C SER A 111 7.06 13.68 -21.95
N THR A 112 7.98 12.79 -22.33
CA THR A 112 8.00 11.39 -21.86
C THR A 112 8.31 11.31 -20.36
N VAL A 113 9.25 12.13 -19.87
CA VAL A 113 9.58 12.18 -18.43
C VAL A 113 8.38 12.65 -17.62
N ILE A 114 7.68 13.68 -18.10
CA ILE A 114 6.49 14.21 -17.43
C ILE A 114 5.36 13.17 -17.40
N ILE A 115 5.12 12.47 -18.52
CA ILE A 115 4.10 11.42 -18.59
C ILE A 115 4.40 10.29 -17.60
N LEU A 116 5.65 9.84 -17.54
CA LEU A 116 6.06 8.77 -16.62
C LEU A 116 5.92 9.20 -15.15
N ALA A 117 6.27 10.44 -14.84
CA ALA A 117 6.14 10.99 -13.49
C ALA A 117 4.67 11.16 -13.09
N LEU A 118 3.81 11.64 -13.99
CA LEU A 118 2.37 11.73 -13.79
C LEU A 118 1.75 10.34 -13.58
N LEU A 119 2.17 9.34 -14.35
CA LEU A 119 1.71 7.96 -14.20
C LEU A 119 2.04 7.41 -12.81
N LEU A 120 3.25 7.65 -12.32
CA LEU A 120 3.67 7.23 -10.99
C LEU A 120 2.86 7.95 -9.90
N SER A 121 2.66 9.26 -10.04
CA SER A 121 1.92 10.07 -9.06
C SER A 121 0.44 9.73 -9.01
N ILE A 122 -0.22 9.67 -10.18
CA ILE A 122 -1.66 9.37 -10.29
C ILE A 122 -1.90 7.90 -9.91
N GLY A 123 -1.07 6.98 -10.38
CA GLY A 123 -1.19 5.56 -10.07
C GLY A 123 -1.06 5.27 -8.56
N SER A 124 -0.08 5.90 -7.90
CA SER A 124 0.07 5.77 -6.44
C SER A 124 -1.09 6.43 -5.68
N ALA A 125 -1.54 7.62 -6.09
CA ALA A 125 -2.67 8.29 -5.47
C ALA A 125 -3.97 7.45 -5.57
N VAL A 126 -4.28 6.90 -6.74
CA VAL A 126 -5.45 6.02 -6.94
C VAL A 126 -5.35 4.78 -6.06
N SER A 127 -4.18 4.16 -5.97
CA SER A 127 -3.95 3.00 -5.10
C SER A 127 -4.21 3.31 -3.63
N PHE A 128 -3.70 4.44 -3.11
CA PHE A 128 -3.94 4.83 -1.72
C PHE A 128 -5.40 5.22 -1.45
N ILE A 129 -6.11 5.82 -2.41
CA ILE A 129 -7.54 6.10 -2.30
C ILE A 129 -8.34 4.79 -2.24
N ALA A 130 -8.04 3.83 -3.12
CA ALA A 130 -8.68 2.51 -3.10
C ALA A 130 -8.41 1.76 -1.78
N ALA A 131 -7.19 1.88 -1.26
CA ALA A 131 -6.85 1.36 0.06
C ALA A 131 -7.70 2.02 1.16
N LEU A 132 -7.79 3.36 1.17
CA LEU A 132 -8.62 4.10 2.14
C LEU A 132 -10.08 3.64 2.13
N LEU A 133 -10.67 3.51 0.94
CA LEU A 133 -12.05 3.02 0.78
C LEU A 133 -12.23 1.62 1.35
N SER A 134 -11.25 0.73 1.14
CA SER A 134 -11.28 -0.63 1.69
C SER A 134 -11.21 -0.64 3.22
N VAL A 135 -10.45 0.29 3.82
CA VAL A 135 -10.37 0.43 5.29
C VAL A 135 -11.64 0.99 5.88
N LEU A 136 -12.31 1.92 5.19
CA LEU A 136 -13.57 2.50 5.67
C LEU A 136 -14.69 1.45 5.79
N GLY A 137 -14.64 0.38 5.00
CA GLY A 137 -15.51 -0.79 5.14
C GLY A 137 -15.16 -1.72 6.30
N TYR A 138 -14.02 -1.53 6.97
CA TYR A 138 -13.56 -2.41 8.04
C TYR A 138 -14.19 -2.04 9.39
N ASN A 139 -15.19 -2.82 9.81
CA ASN A 139 -15.97 -2.58 11.03
C ASN A 139 -15.44 -3.34 12.28
N LEU A 140 -14.20 -3.86 12.21
CA LEU A 140 -13.54 -4.48 13.36
C LEU A 140 -12.88 -3.38 14.21
N ASN A 141 -13.65 -2.88 15.17
CA ASN A 141 -13.15 -1.91 16.14
C ASN A 141 -12.20 -2.60 17.14
N ARG A 142 -11.18 -1.88 17.61
CA ARG A 142 -10.16 -2.36 18.57
C ARG A 142 -10.79 -2.98 19.82
N SER A 143 -11.95 -2.47 20.24
CA SER A 143 -12.73 -2.99 21.35
C SER A 143 -13.27 -4.41 21.11
N LYS A 144 -13.64 -4.77 19.88
CA LYS A 144 -14.10 -6.14 19.55
C LYS A 144 -12.93 -7.12 19.52
N VAL A 145 -11.78 -6.69 19.00
CA VAL A 145 -10.54 -7.49 19.01
C VAL A 145 -10.11 -7.79 20.44
N GLU A 146 -10.15 -6.79 21.32
CA GLU A 146 -9.81 -6.97 22.73
C GLU A 146 -10.81 -7.88 23.48
N GLU A 147 -12.09 -7.81 23.13
CA GLU A 147 -13.12 -8.71 23.68
C GLU A 147 -12.93 -10.16 23.22
N ILE A 148 -12.55 -10.38 21.95
CA ILE A 148 -12.25 -11.70 21.41
C ILE A 148 -11.00 -12.28 22.07
N GLN A 149 -9.93 -11.49 22.22
CA GLN A 149 -8.73 -11.93 22.94
C GLN A 149 -9.02 -12.28 24.39
N LYS A 150 -9.88 -11.51 25.07
CA LYS A 150 -10.33 -11.85 26.44
C LYS A 150 -11.13 -13.16 26.47
N LYS A 151 -12.01 -13.42 25.48
CA LYS A 151 -12.78 -14.67 25.39
C LYS A 151 -11.90 -15.89 25.12
N ILE A 152 -10.88 -15.77 24.26
CA ILE A 152 -9.90 -16.83 24.01
C ILE A 152 -9.08 -17.09 25.27
N ALA A 153 -8.60 -16.04 25.95
CA ALA A 153 -7.85 -16.17 27.20
C ALA A 153 -8.68 -16.79 28.33
N SER A 154 -9.99 -16.50 28.41
CA SER A 154 -10.88 -17.10 29.41
C SER A 154 -11.26 -18.55 29.08
N ASN A 155 -11.34 -18.93 27.80
CA ASN A 155 -11.60 -20.32 27.39
C ASN A 155 -10.36 -21.23 27.51
N ASN A 156 -9.16 -20.67 27.65
CA ASN A 156 -7.92 -21.42 27.85
C ASN A 156 -7.69 -21.89 29.32
N ILE A 157 -8.75 -21.96 30.12
CA ILE A 157 -8.77 -22.83 31.31
C ILE A 157 -9.52 -24.09 30.87
N THR A 158 -8.80 -25.20 30.70
CA THR A 158 -9.25 -26.54 30.26
C THR A 158 -9.27 -26.80 28.74
N THR A 159 -8.09 -26.98 28.14
CA THR A 159 -7.64 -28.28 27.57
C THR A 159 -6.17 -28.24 27.23
#